data_AF-I4BSF8-F1
#
_entry.id   AF-I4BSF8-F1
#
_cell.length_a   1.000
_cell.length_b   1.000
_cell.length_c   1.000
_cell.angle_alpha   90.00
_cell.angle_beta   90.00
_cell.angle_gamma   90.00
#
_symmetry.space_group_name_H-M   'P 1'
#
loop_
_entity.id
_entity.type
_entity.pdbx_description
1 polymer ?
#
loop_
_entity_poly.entity_id
_entity_poly.type
_entity_poly.pdbx_seq_one_letter_code
_entity_poly.pdbx_strand_id
1 'polypeptide(L)'
;MTTYATTTAQQGPPLGGPPAPPPRIAGGPPTRRTPRPRPAGIIAAATAFVIAAGATVATAAALVSPVTPAQHTVNVVPPAPVRYGDTEIEAAKQSACLTWDISARTIASVGKTRATLGENTGGSSNDTEEARAVEKRTVVAELQFLRNQIAPATPARIRYLIDDWMALQIDSMHSAVVRDWKASNAATDKGNDLVDVIVPACGLR
;
A
#
# COMPACT_ATOMS: atom_id res chain seq x y z
N MET A 1 -33.22 -37.03 -38.72
CA MET A 1 -33.66 -35.68 -39.10
C MET A 1 -32.42 -34.78 -39.10
N THR A 2 -31.73 -34.58 -40.24
CA THR A 2 -31.91 -33.44 -41.20
C THR A 2 -32.00 -32.09 -40.47
N THR A 3 -31.15 -31.07 -40.68
CA THR A 3 -30.53 -30.58 -41.94
C THR A 3 -29.34 -29.64 -41.66
N TYR A 4 -28.40 -29.55 -42.61
CA TYR A 4 -27.22 -28.66 -42.66
C TYR A 4 -27.44 -27.43 -43.58
N ALA A 5 -26.52 -26.45 -43.44
CA ALA A 5 -26.07 -25.37 -44.36
C ALA A 5 -26.94 -24.11 -44.49
N THR A 6 -26.38 -22.88 -44.53
CA THR A 6 -25.71 -22.26 -45.71
C THR A 6 -24.97 -20.97 -45.24
N THR A 7 -23.63 -20.91 -45.27
CA THR A 7 -22.72 -20.27 -46.26
C THR A 7 -22.48 -18.77 -46.09
N THR A 8 -21.21 -18.40 -45.90
CA THR A 8 -20.62 -17.13 -46.39
C THR A 8 -19.37 -17.47 -47.20
N ALA A 9 -19.30 -16.94 -48.42
CA ALA A 9 -18.14 -17.02 -49.29
C ALA A 9 -17.81 -15.61 -49.76
N GLN A 10 -16.56 -15.18 -49.61
CA GLN A 10 -15.98 -14.16 -50.48
C GLN A 10 -14.47 -14.37 -50.60
N GLN A 11 -14.00 -14.51 -51.85
CA GLN A 11 -12.63 -14.83 -52.26
C GLN A 11 -11.79 -13.57 -52.57
N GLY A 12 -10.53 -13.57 -52.10
CA GLY A 12 -9.28 -13.12 -52.76
C GLY A 12 -8.95 -11.61 -52.88
N PRO A 13 -7.69 -11.21 -53.22
CA PRO A 13 -6.53 -12.04 -53.66
C PRO A 13 -5.19 -11.65 -52.93
N PRO A 14 -3.93 -11.79 -53.46
CA PRO A 14 -2.82 -12.43 -52.75
C PRO A 14 -1.61 -11.52 -52.37
N LEU A 15 -0.62 -12.14 -51.72
CA LEU A 15 0.67 -11.64 -51.19
C LEU A 15 1.66 -11.05 -52.23
N GLY A 16 2.49 -10.06 -51.80
CA GLY A 16 3.93 -10.00 -52.13
C GLY A 16 4.52 -8.65 -52.62
N GLY A 17 5.40 -8.03 -51.81
CA GLY A 17 6.39 -7.02 -52.25
C GLY A 17 6.88 -6.04 -51.15
N PRO A 18 8.20 -5.82 -50.95
CA PRO A 18 8.73 -4.88 -49.96
C PRO A 18 8.66 -3.41 -50.44
N PRO A 19 8.60 -2.42 -49.53
CA PRO A 19 8.40 -1.00 -49.86
C PRO A 19 9.66 -0.33 -50.45
N ALA A 20 9.45 0.58 -51.41
CA ALA A 20 10.50 1.39 -52.03
C ALA A 20 11.01 2.52 -51.11
N PRO A 21 12.32 2.89 -51.16
CA PRO A 21 12.88 4.01 -50.40
C PRO A 21 12.65 5.37 -51.09
N PRO A 22 12.59 6.49 -50.33
CA PRO A 22 12.40 7.83 -50.88
C PRO A 22 13.70 8.44 -51.47
N PRO A 23 13.60 9.34 -52.48
CA PRO A 23 14.76 9.95 -53.14
C PRO A 23 15.43 11.07 -52.32
N ARG A 24 16.76 11.10 -52.32
CA ARG A 24 17.60 12.22 -51.85
C ARG A 24 17.72 13.27 -52.95
N ILE A 25 17.38 14.53 -52.67
CA ILE A 25 17.78 15.67 -53.50
C ILE A 25 18.69 16.58 -52.67
N ALA A 26 19.97 16.60 -53.06
CA ALA A 26 20.96 17.58 -52.67
C ALA A 26 20.91 18.74 -53.68
N GLY A 27 20.81 19.97 -53.20
CA GLY A 27 20.87 21.18 -54.03
C GLY A 27 20.95 22.42 -53.17
N GLY A 28 22.16 22.94 -52.94
CA GLY A 28 22.39 24.25 -52.33
C GLY A 28 22.89 25.26 -53.38
N PRO A 29 22.51 26.55 -53.28
CA PRO A 29 23.17 27.65 -53.99
C PRO A 29 23.97 28.60 -53.04
N PRO A 30 24.87 29.45 -53.58
CA PRO A 30 26.08 29.90 -52.90
C PRO A 30 25.95 31.16 -52.02
N THR A 31 26.98 31.32 -51.19
CA THR A 31 27.18 32.31 -50.12
C THR A 31 27.16 33.78 -50.56
N ARG A 32 26.30 34.59 -49.94
CA ARG A 32 26.40 36.06 -49.88
C ARG A 32 27.25 36.43 -48.66
N ARG A 33 28.42 37.07 -48.87
CA ARG A 33 29.24 37.66 -47.79
C ARG A 33 28.46 38.77 -47.10
N THR A 34 28.25 38.65 -45.79
CA THR A 34 27.72 39.72 -44.94
C THR A 34 28.83 40.72 -44.56
N PRO A 35 28.52 42.03 -44.42
CA PRO A 35 29.50 43.04 -44.01
C PRO A 35 30.03 42.79 -42.59
N ARG A 36 31.32 43.04 -42.36
CA ARG A 36 31.97 42.92 -41.05
C ARG A 36 31.33 43.88 -40.02
N PRO A 37 30.97 43.40 -38.81
CA PRO A 37 30.52 44.29 -37.73
C PRO A 37 31.67 45.19 -37.25
N ARG A 38 31.38 46.47 -37.01
CA ARG A 38 32.34 47.43 -36.43
C ARG A 38 32.58 47.13 -34.93
N PRO A 39 33.79 47.37 -34.41
CA PRO A 39 34.21 46.97 -33.05
C PRO A 39 33.36 47.56 -31.90
N ALA A 40 32.66 48.68 -32.13
CA ALA A 40 31.80 49.29 -31.12
C ALA A 40 30.59 48.41 -30.71
N GLY A 41 30.06 47.59 -31.61
CA GLY A 41 28.92 46.72 -31.31
C GLY A 41 29.29 45.53 -30.42
N ILE A 42 30.56 45.09 -30.46
CA ILE A 42 31.06 43.96 -29.67
C ILE A 42 31.26 44.38 -28.21
N ILE A 43 31.74 45.61 -27.99
CA ILE A 43 31.98 46.13 -26.63
C ILE A 43 30.67 46.36 -25.88
N ALA A 44 29.64 46.91 -26.55
CA ALA A 44 28.32 47.11 -25.95
C ALA A 44 27.59 45.80 -25.60
N ALA A 45 27.76 44.75 -26.42
CA ALA A 45 27.21 43.43 -26.13
C ALA A 45 27.92 42.76 -24.94
N ALA A 46 29.24 42.91 -24.84
CA ALA A 46 30.03 42.34 -23.75
C ALA A 46 29.69 42.96 -22.38
N THR A 47 29.52 44.29 -22.32
CA THR A 47 29.12 44.97 -21.06
C THR A 47 27.70 44.59 -20.63
N ALA A 48 26.76 44.51 -21.58
CA ALA A 48 25.41 44.03 -21.28
C ALA A 48 25.39 42.59 -20.73
N PHE A 49 26.26 41.72 -21.26
CA PHE A 49 26.37 40.33 -20.79
C PHE A 49 26.94 40.24 -19.37
N VAL A 50 27.94 41.06 -19.03
CA VAL A 50 28.52 41.10 -17.67
C VAL A 50 27.51 41.63 -16.64
N ILE A 51 26.73 42.65 -17.00
CA ILE A 51 25.69 43.19 -16.11
C ILE A 51 24.58 42.16 -15.90
N ALA A 52 24.13 41.48 -16.97
CA ALA A 52 23.12 40.43 -16.87
C ALA A 52 23.61 39.23 -16.04
N ALA A 53 24.87 38.81 -16.21
CA ALA A 53 25.47 37.73 -15.43
C ALA A 53 25.66 38.12 -13.95
N GLY A 54 25.98 39.38 -13.64
CA GLY A 54 26.05 39.87 -12.27
C GLY A 54 24.69 39.87 -11.57
N ALA A 55 23.64 40.27 -12.29
CA ALA A 55 22.28 40.32 -11.74
C ALA A 55 21.71 38.92 -11.42
N THR A 56 22.01 37.91 -12.25
CA THR A 56 21.58 36.52 -12.01
C THR A 56 22.29 35.87 -10.82
N VAL A 57 23.57 36.17 -10.60
CA VAL A 57 24.32 35.68 -9.43
C VAL A 57 23.80 36.30 -8.13
N ALA A 58 23.50 37.60 -8.13
CA ALA A 58 22.95 38.27 -6.95
C ALA A 58 21.56 37.77 -6.56
N THR A 59 20.68 37.51 -7.55
CA THR A 59 19.35 36.94 -7.29
C THR A 59 19.41 35.47 -6.87
N ALA A 60 20.34 34.69 -7.43
CA ALA A 60 20.58 33.32 -6.99
C ALA A 60 21.08 33.26 -5.53
N ALA A 61 21.99 34.16 -5.14
CA ALA A 61 22.47 34.25 -3.76
C ALA A 61 21.35 34.63 -2.76
N ALA A 62 20.41 35.48 -3.17
CA ALA A 62 19.26 35.85 -2.36
C ALA A 62 18.24 34.71 -2.20
N LEU A 63 18.08 33.84 -3.20
CA LEU A 63 17.21 32.65 -3.14
C LEU A 63 17.82 31.50 -2.33
N VAL A 64 19.16 31.39 -2.31
CA VAL A 64 19.88 30.34 -1.57
C VAL A 64 20.13 30.73 -0.11
N SER A 65 19.97 32.01 0.25
CA SER A 65 20.05 32.47 1.63
C SER A 65 18.90 31.85 2.43
N PRO A 66 19.15 30.87 3.31
CA PRO A 66 18.11 30.30 4.12
C PRO A 66 17.65 31.38 5.08
N VAL A 67 16.39 31.82 4.97
CA VAL A 67 15.74 32.53 6.05
C VAL A 67 15.66 31.52 7.19
N THR A 68 16.54 31.64 8.18
CA THR A 68 16.45 30.83 9.40
C THR A 68 15.05 31.05 9.95
N PRO A 69 14.15 30.06 9.92
CA PRO A 69 12.82 30.25 10.48
C PRO A 69 13.00 30.61 11.94
N ALA A 70 12.22 31.59 12.42
CA ALA A 70 12.20 31.92 13.84
C ALA A 70 12.00 30.62 14.62
N GLN A 71 12.98 30.22 15.42
CA GLN A 71 12.90 28.99 16.21
C GLN A 71 11.88 29.25 17.31
N HIS A 72 10.66 28.77 17.11
CA HIS A 72 9.68 28.67 18.18
C HIS A 72 9.98 27.39 18.96
N THR A 73 10.57 27.58 20.13
CA THR A 73 10.71 26.50 21.11
C THR A 73 9.32 26.19 21.66
N VAL A 74 8.64 25.22 21.06
CA VAL A 74 7.40 24.67 21.63
C VAL A 74 7.81 23.80 22.80
N ASN A 75 7.58 24.28 24.01
CA ASN A 75 7.74 23.46 25.20
C ASN A 75 6.59 22.46 25.24
N VAL A 76 6.79 21.27 24.66
CA VAL A 76 5.82 20.18 24.71
C VAL A 76 5.90 19.59 26.12
N VAL A 77 5.09 20.14 27.03
CA VAL A 77 4.86 19.53 28.34
C VAL A 77 3.98 18.30 28.11
N PRO A 78 4.46 17.08 28.45
CA PRO A 78 3.60 15.90 28.36
C PRO A 78 2.37 16.10 29.24
N PRO A 79 1.16 15.77 28.75
CA PRO A 79 -0.01 15.78 29.61
C PRO A 79 0.22 14.85 30.81
N ALA A 80 -0.35 15.21 31.96
CA ALA A 80 -0.28 14.35 33.13
C ALA A 80 -0.79 12.95 32.78
N PRO A 81 -0.14 11.87 33.29
CA PRO A 81 -0.60 10.52 33.02
C PRO A 81 -2.06 10.36 33.44
N VAL A 82 -2.90 9.89 32.51
CA VAL A 82 -4.28 9.55 32.83
C VAL A 82 -4.26 8.39 33.83
N ARG A 83 -4.86 8.60 35.00
CA ARG A 83 -5.05 7.55 36.00
C ARG A 83 -6.48 7.08 35.93
N TYR A 84 -6.65 5.78 35.70
CA TYR A 84 -7.95 5.11 35.72
C TYR A 84 -8.19 4.52 37.10
N GLY A 85 -9.43 4.56 37.58
CA GLY A 85 -9.84 3.87 38.78
C GLY A 85 -9.97 2.35 38.55
N ASP A 86 -9.95 1.58 39.63
CA ASP A 86 -10.04 0.11 39.58
C ASP A 86 -11.30 -0.37 38.83
N THR A 87 -12.43 0.32 39.01
CA THR A 87 -13.69 0.02 38.33
C THR A 87 -13.61 0.24 36.82
N GLU A 88 -12.93 1.30 36.38
CA GLU A 88 -12.72 1.58 34.96
C GLU A 88 -11.80 0.55 34.31
N ILE A 89 -10.75 0.14 35.04
CA ILE A 89 -9.80 -0.87 34.59
C ILE A 89 -10.49 -2.23 34.43
N GLU A 90 -11.29 -2.65 35.42
CA GLU A 90 -12.01 -3.93 35.34
C GLU A 90 -13.08 -3.92 34.25
N ALA A 91 -13.82 -2.82 34.08
CA ALA A 91 -14.78 -2.69 32.99
C ALA A 91 -14.08 -2.74 31.61
N ALA A 92 -12.95 -2.06 31.46
CA ALA A 92 -12.16 -2.09 30.23
C ALA A 92 -11.60 -3.48 29.95
N LYS A 93 -11.12 -4.20 30.97
CA LYS A 93 -10.67 -5.59 30.85
C LYS A 93 -11.79 -6.48 30.33
N GLN A 94 -12.97 -6.45 30.97
CA GLN A 94 -14.11 -7.26 30.58
C GLN A 94 -14.55 -6.97 29.14
N SER A 95 -14.64 -5.68 28.77
CA SER A 95 -15.00 -5.26 27.41
C SER A 95 -13.99 -5.76 26.38
N ALA A 96 -12.69 -5.57 26.61
CA ALA A 96 -11.63 -6.00 25.70
C ALA A 96 -11.63 -7.54 25.52
N CYS A 97 -11.79 -8.28 26.61
CA CYS A 97 -11.84 -9.74 26.60
C CYS A 97 -13.07 -10.29 25.86
N LEU A 98 -14.25 -9.72 26.10
CA LEU A 98 -15.48 -10.11 25.40
C LEU A 98 -15.38 -9.82 23.90
N THR A 99 -14.88 -8.62 23.55
CA THR A 99 -14.69 -8.21 22.16
C THR A 99 -13.72 -9.16 21.45
N TRP A 100 -12.59 -9.49 22.10
CA TRP A 100 -11.63 -10.46 21.57
C TRP A 100 -12.25 -11.85 21.37
N ASP A 101 -13.01 -12.38 22.33
CA ASP A 101 -13.63 -13.71 22.21
C ASP A 101 -14.61 -13.77 21.02
N ILE A 102 -15.44 -12.74 20.85
CA ILE A 102 -16.37 -12.63 19.73
C ILE A 102 -15.61 -12.59 18.39
N SER A 103 -14.58 -11.75 18.28
CA SER A 103 -13.77 -11.64 17.06
C SER A 103 -13.00 -12.93 16.75
N ALA A 104 -12.39 -13.56 17.75
CA ALA A 104 -11.67 -14.82 17.60
C ALA A 104 -12.59 -15.94 17.11
N ARG A 105 -13.80 -16.07 17.69
CA ARG A 105 -14.81 -17.05 17.26
C ARG A 105 -15.33 -16.77 15.85
N THR A 106 -15.55 -15.50 15.51
CA THR A 106 -15.99 -15.10 14.17
C THR A 106 -14.95 -15.48 13.12
N ILE A 107 -13.68 -15.18 13.38
CA ILE A 107 -12.55 -15.57 12.51
C ILE A 107 -12.44 -17.10 12.39
N ALA A 108 -12.50 -17.83 13.50
CA ALA A 108 -12.44 -19.29 13.50
C ALA A 108 -13.60 -19.91 12.71
N SER A 109 -14.80 -19.33 12.81
CA SER A 109 -15.99 -19.80 12.10
C SER A 109 -15.83 -19.68 10.58
N VAL A 110 -15.38 -18.53 10.07
CA VAL A 110 -15.16 -18.38 8.61
C VAL A 110 -14.00 -19.24 8.11
N GLY A 111 -12.96 -19.42 8.92
CA GLY A 111 -11.85 -20.33 8.61
C GLY A 111 -12.31 -21.79 8.51
N LYS A 112 -13.17 -22.25 9.43
CA LYS A 112 -13.79 -23.58 9.38
C LYS A 112 -14.62 -23.78 8.11
N THR A 113 -15.44 -22.79 7.73
CA THR A 113 -16.23 -22.85 6.50
C THR A 113 -15.34 -23.00 5.27
N ARG A 114 -14.27 -22.18 5.16
CA ARG A 114 -13.31 -22.30 4.06
C ARG A 114 -12.63 -23.67 4.04
N ALA A 115 -12.17 -24.16 5.19
CA ALA A 115 -11.51 -25.46 5.29
C ALA A 115 -12.42 -26.59 4.81
N THR A 116 -13.68 -26.59 5.27
CA THR A 116 -14.69 -27.60 4.89
C THR A 116 -14.95 -27.60 3.38
N LEU A 117 -15.08 -26.42 2.76
CA LEU A 117 -15.25 -26.31 1.31
C LEU A 117 -13.99 -26.76 0.54
N GLY A 118 -12.81 -26.44 1.05
CA GLY A 118 -11.54 -26.87 0.48
C GLY A 118 -11.40 -28.39 0.44
N GLU A 119 -11.76 -29.07 1.54
CA GLU A 119 -11.79 -30.54 1.63
C GLU A 119 -12.77 -31.15 0.63
N ASN A 120 -13.99 -30.61 0.53
CA ASN A 120 -15.05 -31.16 -0.32
C ASN A 120 -14.84 -30.93 -1.82
N THR A 121 -14.09 -29.91 -2.20
CA THR A 121 -13.96 -29.48 -3.61
C THR A 121 -12.54 -29.58 -4.17
N GLY A 122 -11.58 -30.08 -3.39
CA GLY A 122 -10.17 -30.11 -3.78
C GLY A 122 -9.55 -28.71 -3.89
N GLY A 123 -10.11 -27.73 -3.17
CA GLY A 123 -9.52 -26.40 -3.03
C GLY A 123 -9.67 -25.46 -4.23
N SER A 124 -10.37 -25.86 -5.29
CA SER A 124 -10.30 -25.18 -6.61
C SER A 124 -11.65 -24.69 -7.15
N SER A 125 -12.74 -24.82 -6.39
CA SER A 125 -14.07 -24.36 -6.82
C SER A 125 -14.25 -22.85 -6.66
N ASN A 126 -15.19 -22.27 -7.41
CA ASN A 126 -15.62 -20.89 -7.22
C ASN A 126 -16.06 -20.64 -5.76
N ASP A 127 -16.78 -21.59 -5.17
CA ASP A 127 -17.22 -21.51 -3.77
C ASP A 127 -16.03 -21.46 -2.79
N THR A 128 -14.94 -22.18 -3.08
CA THR A 128 -13.73 -22.15 -2.25
C THR A 128 -13.01 -20.81 -2.36
N GLU A 129 -12.93 -20.26 -3.57
CA GLU A 129 -12.35 -18.93 -3.80
C GLU A 129 -13.18 -17.83 -3.14
N GLU A 130 -14.51 -17.91 -3.21
CA GLU A 130 -15.41 -16.99 -2.52
C GLU A 130 -15.26 -17.12 -1.00
N ALA A 131 -15.25 -18.34 -0.45
CA ALA A 131 -15.05 -18.55 0.98
C ALA A 131 -13.70 -18.00 1.48
N ARG A 132 -12.63 -18.12 0.68
CA ARG A 132 -11.34 -17.51 0.97
C ARG A 132 -11.41 -15.98 0.93
N ALA A 133 -12.15 -15.40 -0.01
CA ALA A 133 -12.37 -13.96 -0.06
C ALA A 133 -13.18 -13.44 1.15
N VAL A 134 -14.20 -14.19 1.58
CA VAL A 134 -14.99 -13.89 2.78
C VAL A 134 -14.10 -13.96 4.02
N GLU A 135 -13.35 -15.05 4.21
CA GLU A 135 -12.40 -15.20 5.33
C GLU A 135 -11.45 -14.00 5.42
N LYS A 136 -10.83 -13.61 4.29
CA LYS A 136 -9.94 -12.44 4.22
C LYS A 136 -10.61 -11.15 4.70
N ARG A 137 -11.82 -10.86 4.21
CA ARG A 137 -12.55 -9.64 4.56
C ARG A 137 -12.95 -9.65 6.04
N THR A 138 -13.44 -10.79 6.54
CA THR A 138 -13.83 -10.95 7.93
C THR A 138 -12.64 -10.77 8.85
N VAL A 139 -11.50 -11.43 8.59
CA VAL A 139 -10.30 -11.26 9.40
C VAL A 139 -9.88 -9.79 9.47
N VAL A 140 -9.80 -9.09 8.33
CA VAL A 140 -9.44 -7.66 8.33
C VAL A 140 -10.44 -6.81 9.11
N ALA A 141 -11.75 -7.05 8.95
CA ALA A 141 -12.79 -6.31 9.64
C ALA A 141 -12.73 -6.53 11.17
N GLU A 142 -12.59 -7.77 11.62
CA GLU A 142 -12.51 -8.13 13.04
C GLU A 142 -11.25 -7.59 13.70
N LEU A 143 -10.10 -7.65 13.03
CA LEU A 143 -8.86 -7.06 13.54
C LEU A 143 -8.97 -5.53 13.67
N GLN A 144 -9.61 -4.87 12.71
CA GLN A 144 -9.84 -3.43 12.79
C GLN A 144 -10.86 -3.06 13.88
N PHE A 145 -11.89 -3.89 14.05
CA PHE A 145 -12.85 -3.74 15.13
C PHE A 145 -12.16 -3.83 16.50
N LEU A 146 -11.31 -4.82 16.73
CA LEU A 146 -10.54 -4.96 17.97
C LEU A 146 -9.68 -3.74 18.27
N ARG A 147 -8.91 -3.26 17.28
CA ARG A 147 -8.09 -2.04 17.42
C ARG A 147 -8.89 -0.82 17.87
N ASN A 148 -10.14 -0.73 17.44
CA ASN A 148 -11.02 0.39 17.76
C ASN A 148 -11.75 0.23 19.11
N GLN A 149 -11.90 -1.00 19.61
CA GLN A 149 -12.70 -1.30 20.80
C GLN A 149 -11.88 -1.49 22.08
N ILE A 150 -10.56 -1.69 21.98
CA ILE A 150 -9.70 -1.81 23.16
C ILE A 150 -9.58 -0.45 23.85
N ALA A 151 -10.32 -0.25 24.93
CA ALA A 151 -10.34 0.99 25.69
C ALA A 151 -8.96 1.29 26.30
N PRO A 152 -8.54 2.57 26.42
CA PRO A 152 -7.25 2.96 27.01
C PRO A 152 -6.97 2.41 28.41
N ALA A 153 -8.00 2.24 29.24
CA ALA A 153 -7.92 1.67 30.58
C ALA A 153 -7.70 0.15 30.63
N THR A 154 -7.71 -0.55 29.50
CA THR A 154 -7.44 -2.00 29.44
C THR A 154 -6.07 -2.31 30.07
N PRO A 155 -5.98 -3.27 31.00
CA PRO A 155 -4.71 -3.68 31.59
C PRO A 155 -3.67 -4.02 30.52
N ALA A 156 -2.44 -3.52 30.68
CA ALA A 156 -1.38 -3.65 29.69
C ALA A 156 -1.17 -5.12 29.26
N ARG A 157 -1.17 -6.06 30.21
CA ARG A 157 -1.06 -7.50 29.92
C ARG A 157 -2.13 -8.01 28.96
N ILE A 158 -3.38 -7.61 29.13
CA ILE A 158 -4.48 -8.05 28.26
C ILE A 158 -4.34 -7.43 26.88
N ARG A 159 -4.01 -6.14 26.81
CA ARG A 159 -3.76 -5.45 25.54
C ARG A 159 -2.63 -6.13 24.76
N TYR A 160 -1.48 -6.40 25.39
CA TYR A 160 -0.35 -7.05 24.74
C TYR A 160 -0.70 -8.43 24.18
N LEU A 161 -1.42 -9.26 24.94
CA LEU A 161 -1.82 -10.58 24.45
C LEU A 161 -2.77 -10.48 23.24
N ILE A 162 -3.73 -9.55 23.26
CA ILE A 162 -4.63 -9.33 22.12
C ILE A 162 -3.86 -8.79 20.91
N ASP A 163 -2.94 -7.84 21.12
CA ASP A 163 -2.10 -7.28 20.05
C ASP A 163 -1.18 -8.34 19.40
N ASP A 164 -0.54 -9.19 20.20
CA ASP A 164 0.28 -10.30 19.72
C ASP A 164 -0.56 -11.31 18.92
N TRP A 165 -1.77 -11.60 19.39
CA TRP A 165 -2.70 -12.48 18.67
C TRP A 165 -3.11 -11.86 17.33
N MET A 166 -3.45 -10.56 17.30
CA MET A 166 -3.76 -9.85 16.07
C MET A 166 -2.59 -9.85 15.09
N ALA A 167 -1.36 -9.68 15.56
CA ALA A 167 -0.15 -9.75 14.74
C ALA A 167 0.00 -11.13 14.09
N LEU A 168 -0.22 -12.22 14.83
CA LEU A 168 -0.16 -13.57 14.31
C LEU A 168 -1.24 -13.87 13.24
N GLN A 169 -2.44 -13.29 13.38
CA GLN A 169 -3.46 -13.37 12.32
C GLN A 169 -2.99 -12.66 11.04
N ILE A 170 -2.37 -11.48 11.18
CA ILE A 170 -1.82 -10.73 10.03
C ILE A 170 -0.68 -11.51 9.38
N ASP A 171 0.24 -12.06 10.16
CA ASP A 171 1.37 -12.85 9.67
C ASP A 171 0.90 -14.10 8.94
N SER A 172 -0.13 -14.79 9.46
CA SER A 172 -0.73 -15.95 8.81
C SER A 172 -1.29 -15.57 7.43
N MET A 173 -2.04 -14.48 7.36
CA MET A 173 -2.67 -13.99 6.11
C MET A 173 -1.64 -13.47 5.11
N HIS A 174 -0.63 -12.73 5.58
CA HIS A 174 0.45 -12.24 4.74
C HIS A 174 1.24 -13.40 4.13
N SER A 175 1.62 -14.37 4.96
CA SER A 175 2.35 -15.57 4.53
C SER A 175 1.56 -16.36 3.49
N ALA A 176 0.23 -16.49 3.66
CA ALA A 176 -0.66 -17.10 2.68
C ALA A 176 -0.68 -16.35 1.34
N VAL A 177 -0.65 -15.00 1.36
CA VAL A 177 -0.60 -14.18 0.14
C VAL A 177 0.72 -14.37 -0.62
N VAL A 178 1.84 -14.44 0.08
CA VAL A 178 3.16 -14.70 -0.54
C VAL A 178 3.42 -16.19 -0.81
N ARG A 179 2.41 -17.05 -0.59
CA ARG A 179 2.46 -18.51 -0.80
C ARG A 179 3.49 -19.24 0.08
N ASP A 180 3.86 -18.66 1.21
CA ASP A 180 4.63 -19.33 2.26
C ASP A 180 3.68 -20.05 3.22
N TRP A 181 3.25 -21.25 2.82
CA TRP A 181 2.31 -22.04 3.62
C TRP A 181 2.91 -22.51 4.95
N LYS A 182 4.23 -22.71 5.02
CA LYS A 182 4.89 -23.12 6.27
C LYS A 182 4.85 -22.00 7.30
N ALA A 183 5.18 -20.77 6.89
CA ALA A 183 5.09 -19.60 7.78
C ALA A 183 3.63 -19.30 8.17
N SER A 184 2.69 -19.44 7.22
CA SER A 184 1.25 -19.24 7.49
C SER A 184 0.73 -20.20 8.56
N ASN A 185 1.05 -21.49 8.43
CA ASN A 185 0.67 -22.50 9.42
C ASN A 185 1.34 -22.25 10.77
N ALA A 186 2.64 -21.94 10.79
CA ALA A 186 3.35 -21.65 12.04
C ALA A 186 2.80 -20.42 12.78
N ALA A 187 2.37 -19.38 12.06
CA ALA A 187 1.71 -18.22 12.66
C ALA A 187 0.33 -18.59 13.23
N THR A 188 -0.42 -19.44 12.51
CA THR A 188 -1.71 -19.96 12.97
C THR A 188 -1.58 -20.79 14.24
N ASP A 189 -0.60 -21.70 14.30
CA ASP A 189 -0.34 -22.54 15.47
C ASP A 189 0.01 -21.69 16.70
N LYS A 190 0.92 -20.73 16.56
CA LYS A 190 1.24 -19.76 17.62
C LYS A 190 0.02 -18.93 18.04
N GLY A 191 -0.82 -18.56 17.07
CA GLY A 191 -2.07 -17.84 17.34
C GLY A 191 -3.01 -18.66 18.22
N ASN A 192 -3.11 -19.97 17.96
CA ASN A 192 -3.88 -20.91 18.77
C ASN A 192 -3.27 -21.11 20.16
N ASP A 193 -1.94 -21.27 20.27
CA ASP A 193 -1.25 -21.34 21.57
C ASP A 193 -1.54 -20.10 22.43
N LEU A 194 -1.67 -18.93 21.80
CA LEU A 194 -1.96 -17.68 22.50
C LEU A 194 -3.42 -17.60 22.98
N VAL A 195 -4.36 -18.29 22.32
CA VAL A 195 -5.75 -18.43 22.81
C VAL A 195 -5.74 -19.08 24.20
N ASP A 196 -4.91 -20.12 24.41
CA ASP A 196 -4.78 -20.81 25.69
C ASP A 196 -4.20 -19.93 26.80
N VAL A 197 -3.58 -18.79 26.44
CA VAL A 197 -3.08 -17.79 27.40
C VAL A 197 -4.10 -16.66 27.62
N ILE A 198 -4.80 -16.22 26.57
CA ILE A 198 -5.77 -15.13 26.65
C ILE A 198 -7.02 -15.56 27.41
N VAL A 199 -7.57 -16.75 27.11
CA VAL A 199 -8.78 -17.29 27.77
C VAL A 199 -8.67 -17.23 29.30
N PRO A 200 -7.64 -17.80 29.95
CA PRO A 200 -7.51 -17.71 31.40
C PRO A 200 -7.20 -16.30 31.89
N ALA A 201 -6.45 -15.48 31.13
CA ALA A 201 -6.19 -14.08 31.48
C ALA A 201 -7.47 -13.24 31.51
N CYS A 202 -8.42 -13.58 30.65
CA CYS A 202 -9.74 -12.98 30.53
C CYS A 202 -10.79 -13.61 31.46
N GLY A 203 -10.48 -14.70 32.15
CA GLY A 203 -11.45 -15.42 32.99
C GLY A 203 -12.57 -16.08 32.18
N LEU A 204 -12.32 -16.38 30.91
CA LEU A 204 -13.27 -17.05 30.01
C LEU A 204 -13.22 -18.57 30.23
N ARG A 205 -14.29 -19.27 29.84
CA ARG A 205 -14.43 -20.73 29.92
C ARG A 205 -14.74 -21.32 28.55
#